data_AF-A0A151M4A7-F1
#
_entry.id   AF-A0A151M4A7-F1
#
_cell.length_a   1.000
_cell.length_b   1.000
_cell.length_c   1.000
_cell.angle_alpha   90.00
_cell.angle_beta   90.00
_cell.angle_gamma   90.00
#
_symmetry.space_group_name_H-M   'P 1'
#
loop_
_entity.id
_entity.type
_entity.pdbx_description
1 polymer ?
#
loop_
_entity_poly.entity_id
_entity_poly.type
_entity_poly.pdbx_seq_one_letter_code
_entity_poly.pdbx_strand_id
1 'polypeptide(L)'
;MDYRSKLMASVADARYRNKDASDQNFDYMFKLLIIGNSSVGKTSFLFRYADDTFTPAFVSTVGIDFKVKTVCRNDKRVKLQIWDTAGQERYRTITTAYYRGAMGFILMYDITNEDSFNAVQDWATQIKTYSWDNAQVILVGNKCDMEDERIVPLEKGKHLANQLGFDYFEASAKENINVRQVFERLVDVICEKMSESIDSDPSRGYSGNNMRLTDNLPPVQQPCSC
;
A
#
# COMPACT_ATOMS: atom_id res chain seq x y z
N MET A 1 19.53 22.72 41.83
CA MET A 1 19.23 22.06 40.54
C MET A 1 19.65 20.60 40.65
N ASP A 2 18.68 19.72 40.85
CA ASP A 2 18.81 18.40 41.48
C ASP A 2 19.45 17.31 40.59
N TYR A 3 20.28 16.49 41.23
CA TYR A 3 20.86 15.25 40.69
C TYR A 3 19.78 14.23 40.24
N ARG A 4 18.56 14.31 40.77
CA ARG A 4 17.41 13.50 40.35
C ARG A 4 16.99 13.74 38.90
N SER A 5 17.18 14.96 38.38
CA SER A 5 16.81 15.30 37.00
C SER A 5 17.80 14.69 35.97
N LYS A 6 19.07 14.50 36.34
CA LYS A 6 20.06 13.84 35.47
C LYS A 6 19.87 12.32 35.37
N LEU A 7 19.40 11.67 36.43
CA LEU A 7 19.12 10.22 36.41
C LEU A 7 17.84 9.90 35.61
N MET A 8 16.81 10.76 35.67
CA MET A 8 15.60 10.61 34.85
C MET A 8 15.85 10.84 33.35
N ALA A 9 16.77 11.74 32.99
CA ALA A 9 17.17 11.98 31.60
C ALA A 9 17.89 10.77 30.98
N SER A 10 18.74 10.06 31.75
CA SER A 10 19.45 8.86 31.28
C SER A 10 18.53 7.64 31.05
N VAL A 11 17.47 7.49 31.85
CA VAL A 11 16.51 6.37 31.72
C VAL A 11 15.45 6.64 30.63
N ALA A 12 15.23 7.91 30.26
CA ALA A 12 14.40 8.29 29.11
C ALA A 12 15.13 8.07 27.78
N ASP A 13 16.44 8.36 27.73
CA ASP A 13 17.27 8.22 26.52
C ASP A 13 17.52 6.73 26.15
N ALA A 14 17.68 5.86 27.15
CA ALA A 14 17.83 4.41 26.95
C ALA A 14 16.55 3.72 26.41
N ARG A 15 15.36 4.31 26.65
CA ARG A 15 14.09 3.80 26.13
C ARG A 15 13.79 4.27 24.71
N TYR A 16 14.36 5.39 24.29
CA TYR A 16 14.23 5.88 22.91
C TYR A 16 15.19 5.19 21.94
N ARG A 17 16.36 4.75 22.42
CA ARG A 17 17.38 4.05 21.62
C ARG A 17 17.06 2.59 21.27
N ASN A 18 16.01 2.01 21.86
CA ASN A 18 15.65 0.60 21.69
C ASN A 18 14.45 0.36 20.76
N LYS A 19 13.89 1.40 20.14
CA LYS A 19 12.81 1.23 19.16
C LYS A 19 13.33 0.96 17.73
N ASP A 20 14.60 1.28 17.47
CA ASP A 20 15.19 1.18 16.12
C ASP A 20 15.81 -0.19 15.80
N ALA A 21 16.17 -1.00 16.80
CA ALA A 21 16.79 -2.30 16.55
C ALA A 21 15.81 -3.34 15.98
N SER A 22 14.53 -3.28 16.39
CA SER A 22 13.47 -4.15 15.85
C SER A 22 13.03 -3.77 14.44
N ASP A 23 13.20 -2.51 14.03
CA ASP A 23 12.76 -1.98 12.73
C ASP A 23 13.77 -2.17 11.58
N GLN A 24 14.99 -2.58 11.92
CA GLN A 24 16.06 -2.93 10.97
C GLN A 24 16.18 -4.43 10.70
N ASN A 25 15.54 -5.28 11.50
CA ASN A 25 15.59 -6.73 11.31
C ASN A 25 14.35 -7.19 10.53
N PHE A 26 14.34 -7.00 9.21
CA PHE A 26 13.33 -7.52 8.29
C PHE A 26 14.01 -8.30 7.16
N ASP A 27 13.37 -9.37 6.70
CA ASP A 27 13.87 -10.20 5.60
C ASP A 27 13.53 -9.56 4.24
N TYR A 28 12.34 -8.99 4.13
CA TYR A 28 11.82 -8.42 2.89
C TYR A 28 11.17 -7.06 3.13
N MET A 29 11.22 -6.18 2.12
CA MET A 29 10.50 -4.92 2.11
C MET A 29 9.60 -4.86 0.88
N PHE A 30 8.29 -4.71 1.09
CA PHE A 30 7.32 -4.62 0.01
C PHE A 30 6.77 -3.21 -0.10
N LYS A 31 6.85 -2.64 -1.30
CA LYS A 31 6.19 -1.40 -1.65
C LYS A 31 4.79 -1.69 -2.19
N LEU A 32 3.76 -1.27 -1.47
CA LEU A 32 2.35 -1.47 -1.79
C LEU A 32 1.68 -0.12 -2.06
N LEU A 33 0.81 -0.04 -3.07
CA LEU A 33 0.03 1.15 -3.36
C LEU A 33 -1.46 0.86 -3.24
N ILE A 34 -2.22 1.78 -2.63
CA ILE A 34 -3.68 1.77 -2.69
C ILE A 34 -4.10 2.83 -3.70
N ILE A 35 -4.81 2.40 -4.75
CA ILE A 35 -5.25 3.25 -5.86
C ILE A 35 -6.74 3.10 -6.14
N GLY A 36 -7.31 4.06 -6.86
CA GLY A 36 -8.74 4.14 -7.17
C GLY A 36 -9.26 5.57 -7.07
N ASN A 37 -10.50 5.79 -7.50
CA ASN A 37 -11.12 7.11 -7.53
C ASN A 37 -11.17 7.79 -6.16
N SER A 38 -11.44 9.10 -6.15
CA SER A 38 -11.70 9.83 -4.92
C SER A 38 -12.88 9.22 -4.16
N SER A 39 -12.90 9.34 -2.84
CA SER A 39 -14.00 8.89 -1.96
C SER A 39 -14.32 7.40 -1.89
N VAL A 40 -13.57 6.53 -2.58
CA VAL A 40 -13.75 5.06 -2.50
C VAL A 40 -13.32 4.45 -1.16
N GLY A 41 -12.59 5.20 -0.33
CA GLY A 41 -12.23 4.80 1.05
C GLY A 41 -10.79 4.32 1.26
N LYS A 42 -9.86 4.59 0.34
CA LYS A 42 -8.44 4.18 0.40
C LYS A 42 -7.75 4.55 1.72
N THR A 43 -7.85 5.81 2.12
CA THR A 43 -7.25 6.35 3.36
C THR A 43 -7.85 5.68 4.60
N SER A 44 -9.18 5.56 4.67
CA SER A 44 -9.85 4.87 5.78
C SER A 44 -9.49 3.40 5.85
N PHE A 45 -9.30 2.74 4.70
CA PHE A 45 -8.87 1.36 4.61
C PHE A 45 -7.43 1.18 5.14
N LEU A 46 -6.53 2.10 4.79
CA LEU A 46 -5.17 2.11 5.32
C LEU A 46 -5.17 2.33 6.84
N PHE A 47 -5.90 3.31 7.36
CA PHE A 47 -5.97 3.56 8.79
C PHE A 47 -6.62 2.42 9.56
N ARG A 48 -7.66 1.79 8.99
CA ARG A 48 -8.24 0.59 9.59
C ARG A 48 -7.22 -0.54 9.67
N TYR A 49 -6.45 -0.76 8.61
CA TYR A 49 -5.42 -1.80 8.63
C TYR A 49 -4.25 -1.47 9.57
N ALA A 50 -3.74 -0.24 9.53
CA ALA A 50 -2.52 0.14 10.22
C ALA A 50 -2.76 0.35 11.72
N ASP A 51 -3.81 1.11 12.05
CA ASP A 51 -4.05 1.68 13.39
C ASP A 51 -5.34 1.15 14.04
N ASP A 52 -6.13 0.32 13.34
CA ASP A 52 -7.46 -0.14 13.76
C ASP A 52 -8.42 1.01 14.09
N THR A 53 -8.34 2.08 13.30
CA THR A 53 -9.19 3.26 13.46
C THR A 53 -10.04 3.52 12.21
N PHE A 54 -11.21 4.11 12.42
CA PHE A 54 -12.08 4.59 11.35
C PHE A 54 -12.70 5.92 11.76
N THR A 55 -12.65 6.89 10.86
CA THR A 55 -13.27 8.20 11.03
C THR A 55 -14.32 8.39 9.92
N PRO A 56 -15.60 8.65 10.26
CA PRO A 56 -16.64 8.85 9.26
C PRO A 56 -16.53 10.20 8.52
N ALA A 57 -15.76 11.15 9.07
CA ALA A 57 -15.55 12.44 8.43
C ALA A 57 -14.78 12.25 7.11
N PHE A 58 -15.41 12.65 6.00
CA PHE A 58 -14.74 12.71 4.71
C PHE A 58 -13.79 13.90 4.68
N VAL A 59 -12.49 13.61 4.73
CA VAL A 59 -11.43 14.60 4.48
C VAL A 59 -10.72 14.17 3.20
N SER A 60 -10.75 15.04 2.19
CA SER A 60 -10.04 14.79 0.93
C SER A 60 -8.54 14.69 1.18
N THR A 61 -7.94 13.57 0.77
CA THR A 61 -6.49 13.37 0.83
C THR A 61 -5.80 14.32 -0.13
N VAL A 62 -4.95 15.19 0.40
CA VAL A 62 -4.11 16.09 -0.40
C VAL A 62 -2.75 15.43 -0.56
N GLY A 63 -2.39 15.10 -1.81
CA GLY A 63 -1.11 14.46 -2.11
C GLY A 63 -1.09 12.95 -1.82
N ILE A 64 0.03 12.46 -1.29
CA ILE A 64 0.28 11.03 -1.03
C ILE A 64 0.80 10.90 0.39
N ASP A 65 0.23 9.96 1.14
CA ASP A 65 0.67 9.59 2.49
C ASP A 65 1.26 8.18 2.47
N PHE A 66 2.11 7.85 3.44
CA PHE A 66 2.67 6.51 3.56
C PHE A 66 2.71 6.01 5.01
N LYS A 67 2.41 4.73 5.17
CA LYS A 67 2.50 4.00 6.44
C LYS A 67 3.49 2.86 6.31
N VAL A 68 4.21 2.59 7.38
CA VAL A 68 5.09 1.41 7.48
C VAL A 68 4.50 0.44 8.49
N LYS A 69 4.38 -0.83 8.12
CA LYS A 69 3.93 -1.90 9.00
C LYS A 69 4.73 -3.16 8.77
N THR A 70 5.30 -3.72 9.83
CA THR A 70 6.01 -5.00 9.76
C THR A 70 5.06 -6.13 10.10
N VAL A 71 5.00 -7.15 9.23
CA VAL A 71 4.19 -8.36 9.42
C VAL A 71 5.10 -9.59 9.40
N CYS A 72 4.68 -10.69 10.02
CA CYS A 72 5.36 -11.98 9.94
C CYS A 72 4.57 -12.93 9.04
N ARG A 73 5.21 -13.49 8.01
CA ARG A 73 4.64 -14.48 7.09
C ARG A 73 5.68 -15.54 6.76
N ASN A 74 5.34 -16.82 6.86
CA ASN A 74 6.24 -17.95 6.58
C ASN A 74 7.61 -17.82 7.29
N ASP A 75 7.60 -17.49 8.58
CA ASP A 75 8.80 -17.23 9.41
C ASP A 75 9.70 -16.09 8.91
N LYS A 76 9.20 -15.26 8.00
CA LYS A 76 9.86 -14.08 7.46
C LYS A 76 9.20 -12.80 7.97
N ARG A 77 10.03 -11.84 8.35
CA ARG A 77 9.60 -10.49 8.75
C ARG A 77 9.54 -9.62 7.50
N VAL A 78 8.34 -9.26 7.08
CA VAL A 78 8.09 -8.45 5.89
C VAL A 78 7.71 -7.03 6.31
N LYS A 79 8.50 -6.05 5.87
CA LYS A 79 8.25 -4.63 6.09
C LYS A 79 7.43 -4.06 4.94
N LEU A 80 6.16 -3.74 5.20
CA LEU A 80 5.26 -3.15 4.22
C LEU A 80 5.40 -1.63 4.24
N GLN A 81 5.69 -1.04 3.09
CA GLN A 81 5.58 0.40 2.82
C GLN A 81 4.31 0.61 2.01
N ILE A 82 3.25 1.10 2.66
CA ILE A 82 1.93 1.24 2.07
C ILE A 82 1.69 2.69 1.75
N TRP A 83 1.53 2.98 0.46
CA TRP A 83 1.32 4.31 -0.08
C TRP A 83 -0.17 4.53 -0.32
N ASP A 84 -0.75 5.50 0.38
CA ASP A 84 -2.12 5.97 0.15
C ASP A 84 -2.08 7.16 -0.82
N THR A 85 -2.89 7.06 -1.88
CA THR A 85 -2.88 8.04 -2.97
C THR A 85 -4.13 8.90 -2.96
N ALA A 86 -3.98 10.21 -3.26
CA ALA A 86 -5.14 11.03 -3.60
C ALA A 86 -5.86 10.44 -4.82
N GLY A 87 -7.17 10.23 -4.69
CA GLY A 87 -8.01 9.73 -5.78
C GLY A 87 -8.54 10.82 -6.72
N GLN A 88 -8.06 12.05 -6.58
CA GLN A 88 -8.48 13.14 -7.46
C GLN A 88 -7.76 13.03 -8.80
N GLU A 89 -8.53 13.15 -9.88
CA GLU A 89 -8.10 13.13 -11.26
C GLU A 89 -6.97 14.14 -11.55
N ARG A 90 -6.98 15.30 -10.87
CA ARG A 90 -5.92 16.31 -10.97
C ARG A 90 -4.55 15.82 -10.49
N TYR A 91 -4.49 14.78 -9.67
CA TYR A 91 -3.25 14.20 -9.13
C TYR A 91 -2.84 12.91 -9.82
N ARG A 92 -3.57 12.45 -10.85
CA ARG A 92 -3.33 11.15 -11.51
C ARG A 92 -1.91 11.02 -12.08
N THR A 93 -1.33 12.10 -12.62
CA THR A 93 0.06 12.14 -13.12
C THR A 93 1.10 12.02 -11.99
N ILE A 94 0.79 12.55 -10.80
CA ILE A 94 1.66 12.41 -9.62
C ILE A 94 1.61 10.97 -9.13
N THR A 95 0.42 10.37 -9.09
CA THR A 95 0.20 8.99 -8.66
C THR A 95 1.02 7.98 -9.49
N THR A 96 1.08 8.12 -10.82
CA THR A 96 1.83 7.19 -11.67
C THR A 96 3.34 7.22 -11.44
N ALA A 97 3.92 8.34 -10.98
CA ALA A 97 5.34 8.40 -10.62
C ALA A 97 5.72 7.44 -9.48
N TYR A 98 4.76 7.05 -8.63
CA TYR A 98 4.99 6.15 -7.50
C TYR A 98 4.83 4.67 -7.88
N TYR A 99 4.38 4.37 -9.10
CA TYR A 99 4.14 2.97 -9.55
C TYR A 99 5.47 2.23 -9.74
N ARG A 100 6.55 2.95 -10.02
CA ARG A 100 7.89 2.36 -10.16
C ARG A 100 8.31 1.66 -8.86
N GLY A 101 8.67 0.39 -8.99
CA GLY A 101 9.09 -0.46 -7.87
C GLY A 101 7.96 -0.87 -6.92
N ALA A 102 6.70 -0.57 -7.24
CA ALA A 102 5.56 -1.14 -6.52
C ALA A 102 5.48 -2.64 -6.81
N MET A 103 5.41 -3.44 -5.76
CA MET A 103 5.30 -4.91 -5.84
C MET A 103 3.84 -5.35 -5.79
N GLY A 104 2.99 -4.56 -5.13
CA GLY A 104 1.58 -4.85 -4.97
C GLY A 104 0.69 -3.61 -5.08
N PHE A 105 -0.51 -3.81 -5.62
CA PHE A 105 -1.54 -2.80 -5.75
C PHE A 105 -2.84 -3.31 -5.13
N ILE A 106 -3.47 -2.47 -4.31
CA ILE A 106 -4.86 -2.59 -3.93
C ILE A 106 -5.63 -1.61 -4.79
N LEU A 107 -6.33 -2.13 -5.80
CA LEU A 107 -7.17 -1.34 -6.69
C LEU A 107 -8.59 -1.32 -6.12
N MET A 108 -9.06 -0.16 -5.70
CA MET A 108 -10.29 -0.02 -4.94
C MET A 108 -11.35 0.76 -5.71
N TYR A 109 -12.58 0.24 -5.69
CA TYR A 109 -13.79 0.98 -6.05
C TYR A 109 -14.80 0.92 -4.89
N ASP A 110 -15.86 1.70 -5.00
CA ASP A 110 -16.96 1.75 -4.03
C ASP A 110 -18.19 1.05 -4.61
N ILE A 111 -18.75 0.08 -3.88
CA ILE A 111 -19.92 -0.69 -4.36
C ILE A 111 -21.19 0.16 -4.53
N THR A 112 -21.22 1.35 -3.93
CA THR A 112 -22.33 2.31 -4.05
C THR A 112 -22.05 3.37 -5.13
N ASN A 113 -20.96 3.26 -5.90
CA ASN A 113 -20.56 4.23 -6.92
C ASN A 113 -20.11 3.54 -8.23
N GLU A 114 -20.97 3.57 -9.24
CA GLU A 114 -20.73 2.90 -10.52
C GLU A 114 -19.61 3.57 -11.34
N ASP A 115 -19.44 4.90 -11.25
CA ASP A 115 -18.35 5.59 -11.92
C ASP A 115 -16.97 5.14 -11.39
N SER A 116 -16.89 4.88 -10.08
CA SER A 116 -15.69 4.33 -9.46
C SER A 116 -15.37 2.93 -9.97
N PHE A 117 -16.40 2.12 -10.25
CA PHE A 117 -16.25 0.79 -10.83
C PHE A 117 -15.83 0.86 -12.31
N ASN A 118 -16.46 1.73 -13.09
CA ASN A 118 -16.13 1.92 -14.51
C ASN A 118 -14.67 2.37 -14.71
N ALA A 119 -14.14 3.17 -13.78
CA ALA A 119 -12.75 3.61 -13.79
C ALA A 119 -11.72 2.50 -13.49
N VAL A 120 -12.13 1.31 -13.00
CA VAL A 120 -11.20 0.22 -12.65
C VAL A 120 -10.35 -0.21 -13.83
N GLN A 121 -10.92 -0.29 -15.04
CA GLN A 121 -10.16 -0.68 -16.24
C GLN A 121 -9.07 0.34 -16.61
N ASP A 122 -9.38 1.62 -16.46
CA ASP A 122 -8.44 2.72 -16.66
C ASP A 122 -7.29 2.66 -15.65
N TRP A 123 -7.58 2.39 -14.38
CA TRP A 123 -6.56 2.20 -13.35
C TRP A 123 -5.71 0.95 -13.62
N ALA A 124 -6.33 -0.16 -14.01
CA ALA A 124 -5.62 -1.40 -14.37
C ALA A 124 -4.68 -1.18 -15.57
N THR A 125 -5.13 -0.43 -16.58
CA THR A 125 -4.29 -0.04 -17.72
C THR A 125 -3.07 0.76 -17.26
N GLN A 126 -3.25 1.73 -16.36
CA GLN A 126 -2.12 2.49 -15.82
C GLN A 126 -1.14 1.65 -15.02
N ILE A 127 -1.62 0.68 -14.22
CA ILE A 127 -0.73 -0.26 -13.54
C ILE A 127 0.11 -1.00 -14.59
N LYS A 128 -0.53 -1.56 -15.63
CA LYS A 128 0.16 -2.30 -16.69
C LYS A 128 1.18 -1.44 -17.46
N THR A 129 0.90 -0.15 -17.65
CA THR A 129 1.78 0.75 -18.40
C THR A 129 2.98 1.26 -17.59
N TYR A 130 2.81 1.53 -16.29
CA TYR A 130 3.80 2.28 -15.49
C TYR A 130 4.41 1.50 -14.33
N SER A 131 3.92 0.30 -14.02
CA SER A 131 4.49 -0.55 -12.97
C SER A 131 5.50 -1.57 -13.51
N TRP A 132 6.09 -2.37 -12.62
CA TRP A 132 7.06 -3.39 -12.98
C TRP A 132 6.36 -4.64 -13.53
N ASP A 133 6.98 -5.33 -14.49
CA ASP A 133 6.55 -6.67 -14.89
C ASP A 133 6.56 -7.54 -13.62
N ASN A 134 5.42 -8.12 -13.24
CA ASN A 134 5.15 -8.87 -11.99
C ASN A 134 4.56 -8.11 -10.79
N ALA A 135 4.11 -6.86 -10.94
CA ALA A 135 3.31 -6.25 -9.90
C ALA A 135 1.99 -7.03 -9.68
N GLN A 136 1.70 -7.38 -8.42
CA GLN A 136 0.49 -8.13 -8.05
C GLN A 136 -0.65 -7.16 -7.76
N VAL A 137 -1.88 -7.52 -8.14
CA VAL A 137 -3.05 -6.63 -7.99
C VAL A 137 -4.20 -7.40 -7.34
N ILE A 138 -4.79 -6.78 -6.32
CA ILE A 138 -6.08 -7.21 -5.75
C ILE A 138 -7.12 -6.13 -6.05
N LEU A 139 -8.24 -6.53 -6.64
CA LEU A 139 -9.42 -5.69 -6.81
C LEU A 139 -10.28 -5.73 -5.54
N VAL A 140 -10.64 -4.57 -5.02
CA VAL A 140 -11.45 -4.42 -3.81
C VAL A 140 -12.69 -3.59 -4.07
N GLY A 141 -13.87 -4.19 -3.90
CA GLY A 141 -15.14 -3.47 -3.77
C GLY A 141 -15.34 -3.06 -2.31
N ASN A 142 -15.03 -1.80 -1.98
CA ASN A 142 -15.14 -1.30 -0.61
C ASN A 142 -16.57 -0.82 -0.28
N LYS A 143 -16.83 -0.61 1.02
CA LYS A 143 -18.12 -0.20 1.59
C LYS A 143 -19.21 -1.27 1.49
N CYS A 144 -18.85 -2.55 1.59
CA CYS A 144 -19.83 -3.64 1.60
C CYS A 144 -20.77 -3.64 2.82
N ASP A 145 -20.54 -2.78 3.80
CA ASP A 145 -21.50 -2.49 4.88
C ASP A 145 -22.73 -1.71 4.40
N MET A 146 -22.68 -1.08 3.22
CA MET A 146 -23.76 -0.27 2.64
C MET A 146 -24.60 -1.09 1.64
N GLU A 147 -25.04 -2.29 2.04
CA GLU A 147 -25.76 -3.21 1.15
C GLU A 147 -27.06 -2.63 0.58
N ASP A 148 -27.78 -1.83 1.37
CA ASP A 148 -29.03 -1.15 0.95
C ASP A 148 -28.80 -0.09 -0.14
N GLU A 149 -27.56 0.43 -0.26
CA GLU A 149 -27.16 1.43 -1.24
C GLU A 149 -26.32 0.82 -2.39
N ARG A 150 -26.21 -0.52 -2.43
CA ARG A 150 -25.42 -1.22 -3.45
C ARG A 150 -25.97 -0.95 -4.84
N ILE A 151 -25.10 -0.49 -5.74
CA ILE A 151 -25.39 -0.37 -7.17
C ILE A 151 -24.47 -1.21 -8.04
N VAL A 152 -23.33 -1.67 -7.51
CA VAL A 152 -22.44 -2.62 -8.17
C VAL A 152 -22.66 -4.01 -7.56
N PRO A 153 -23.26 -4.96 -8.31
CA PRO A 153 -23.44 -6.32 -7.83
C PRO A 153 -22.10 -7.03 -7.61
N LEU A 154 -22.04 -7.88 -6.59
CA LEU A 154 -20.88 -8.71 -6.27
C LEU A 154 -20.33 -9.46 -7.50
N GLU A 155 -21.22 -10.03 -8.30
CA GLU A 155 -20.87 -10.80 -9.49
C GLU A 155 -20.22 -9.94 -10.59
N LYS A 156 -20.58 -8.64 -10.70
CA LYS A 156 -19.97 -7.71 -11.64
C LYS A 156 -18.50 -7.45 -11.26
N GLY A 157 -18.24 -7.28 -9.96
CA GLY A 157 -16.89 -7.16 -9.39
C GLY A 157 -16.03 -8.40 -9.64
N LYS A 158 -16.54 -9.58 -9.29
CA LYS A 158 -15.87 -10.87 -9.54
C LYS A 158 -15.59 -11.09 -11.03
N HIS A 159 -16.57 -10.81 -11.89
CA HIS A 159 -16.42 -10.99 -13.33
C HIS A 159 -15.29 -10.12 -13.89
N LEU A 160 -15.27 -8.83 -13.52
CA LEU A 160 -14.21 -7.93 -13.95
C LEU A 160 -12.84 -8.34 -13.43
N ALA A 161 -12.74 -8.76 -12.16
CA ALA A 161 -11.49 -9.26 -11.60
C ALA A 161 -10.96 -10.47 -12.37
N ASN A 162 -11.83 -11.44 -12.68
CA ASN A 162 -11.48 -12.62 -13.48
C ASN A 162 -10.99 -12.23 -14.89
N GLN A 163 -11.64 -11.26 -15.55
CA GLN A 163 -11.21 -10.76 -16.86
C GLN A 163 -9.84 -10.08 -16.81
N LEU A 164 -9.53 -9.39 -15.70
CA LEU A 164 -8.25 -8.71 -15.51
C LEU A 164 -7.15 -9.63 -14.97
N GLY A 165 -7.52 -10.81 -14.45
CA GLY A 165 -6.62 -11.76 -13.81
C GLY A 165 -6.22 -11.34 -12.39
N PHE A 166 -7.11 -10.69 -11.66
CA PHE A 166 -6.88 -10.19 -10.30
C PHE A 166 -7.65 -10.99 -9.27
N ASP A 167 -7.09 -11.13 -8.06
CA ASP A 167 -7.86 -11.59 -6.90
C ASP A 167 -8.90 -10.52 -6.53
N TYR A 168 -10.04 -10.96 -5.98
CA TYR A 168 -11.17 -10.08 -5.67
C TYR A 168 -11.67 -10.24 -4.24
N PHE A 169 -11.91 -9.11 -3.58
CA PHE A 169 -12.57 -9.03 -2.29
C PHE A 169 -13.64 -7.94 -2.30
N GLU A 170 -14.71 -8.16 -1.56
CA GLU A 170 -15.49 -7.05 -1.00
C GLU A 170 -15.07 -6.81 0.43
N ALA A 171 -15.00 -5.54 0.82
CA ALA A 171 -14.47 -5.16 2.12
C ALA A 171 -15.20 -3.93 2.70
N SER A 172 -15.05 -3.75 4.01
CA SER A 172 -15.53 -2.55 4.70
C SER A 172 -14.46 -2.05 5.64
N ALA A 173 -13.94 -0.85 5.36
CA ALA A 173 -13.08 -0.14 6.30
C ALA A 173 -13.83 0.22 7.61
N LYS A 174 -15.14 0.47 7.52
CA LYS A 174 -15.98 0.86 8.66
C LYS A 174 -16.17 -0.32 9.63
N GLU A 175 -16.70 -1.43 9.12
CA GLU A 175 -17.02 -2.64 9.88
C GLU A 175 -15.83 -3.62 10.00
N ASN A 176 -14.66 -3.23 9.48
CA ASN A 176 -13.44 -4.04 9.48
C ASN A 176 -13.60 -5.41 8.77
N ILE A 177 -14.41 -5.46 7.72
CA ILE A 177 -14.66 -6.67 6.93
C ILE A 177 -13.56 -6.80 5.88
N ASN A 178 -12.88 -7.95 5.85
CA ASN A 178 -11.84 -8.32 4.88
C ASN A 178 -10.62 -7.37 4.77
N VAL A 179 -10.51 -6.36 5.64
CA VAL A 179 -9.41 -5.39 5.57
C VAL A 179 -8.07 -6.08 5.75
N ARG A 180 -7.90 -6.86 6.81
CA ARG A 180 -6.66 -7.61 7.06
C ARG A 180 -6.41 -8.63 5.95
N GLN A 181 -7.44 -9.38 5.55
CA GLN A 181 -7.38 -10.47 4.59
C GLN A 181 -6.85 -9.99 3.22
N VAL A 182 -7.27 -8.80 2.77
CA VAL A 182 -6.74 -8.19 1.53
C VAL A 182 -5.23 -7.97 1.60
N PHE A 183 -4.72 -7.38 2.69
CA PHE A 183 -3.28 -7.16 2.83
C PHE A 183 -2.51 -8.47 2.99
N GLU A 184 -3.04 -9.43 3.75
CA GLU A 184 -2.43 -10.75 3.92
C GLU A 184 -2.31 -11.48 2.58
N ARG A 185 -3.40 -11.54 1.82
CA ARG A 185 -3.41 -12.19 0.51
C ARG A 185 -2.43 -11.51 -0.45
N LEU A 186 -2.38 -10.18 -0.47
CA LEU A 186 -1.44 -9.47 -1.33
C LEU A 186 0.02 -9.80 -0.98
N VAL A 187 0.35 -9.86 0.31
CA VAL A 187 1.69 -10.26 0.76
C VAL A 187 2.01 -11.70 0.36
N ASP A 188 1.05 -12.61 0.49
CA ASP A 188 1.24 -14.03 0.13
C ASP A 188 1.49 -14.20 -1.37
N VAL A 189 0.69 -13.55 -2.23
CA VAL A 189 0.86 -13.62 -3.70
C VAL A 189 2.21 -13.01 -4.13
N ILE A 190 2.66 -11.93 -3.48
CA ILE A 190 3.98 -11.36 -3.76
C ILE A 190 5.09 -12.35 -3.36
N CYS A 191 4.97 -13.01 -2.20
CA CYS A 191 5.91 -14.03 -1.75
C CYS A 191 5.97 -15.23 -2.73
N GLU A 192 4.80 -15.75 -3.13
CA GLU A 192 4.67 -16.83 -4.13
C GLU A 192 5.39 -16.45 -5.44
N LYS A 193 5.13 -15.24 -5.95
CA LYS A 193 5.76 -14.77 -7.19
C LYS A 193 7.27 -14.61 -7.08
N MET A 194 7.76 -14.14 -5.94
CA MET A 194 9.20 -14.06 -5.70
C MET A 194 9.85 -15.45 -5.64
N SER A 195 9.23 -16.45 -5.01
CA SER A 195 9.77 -17.81 -5.00
C SER A 195 9.87 -18.43 -6.38
N GLU A 196 8.84 -18.28 -7.23
CA GLU A 196 8.87 -18.77 -8.62
C GLU A 196 10.03 -18.18 -9.44
N SER A 197 10.34 -16.90 -9.21
CA SER A 197 11.43 -16.22 -9.92
C SER A 197 12.82 -16.75 -9.54
N ILE A 198 12.98 -17.28 -8.32
CA ILE A 198 14.25 -17.82 -7.81
C ILE A 198 14.50 -19.24 -8.35
N ASP A 199 13.45 -20.06 -8.46
CA ASP A 199 13.58 -21.45 -8.94
C ASP A 199 13.79 -21.55 -10.47
N SER A 200 13.44 -20.50 -11.21
CA SER A 200 13.56 -20.46 -12.68
C SER A 200 14.95 -20.14 -13.24
N ASP A 201 15.94 -19.78 -12.40
CA ASP A 201 17.32 -19.48 -12.83
C ASP A 201 18.39 -20.13 -11.92
N PRO A 202 18.80 -21.39 -12.18
CA PRO A 202 19.87 -22.06 -11.44
C PRO A 202 21.28 -21.52 -11.75
N SER A 203 21.40 -20.52 -12.64
CA SER A 203 22.69 -20.05 -13.18
C SER A 203 23.19 -18.71 -12.61
N ARG A 204 22.44 -18.04 -11.73
CA ARG A 204 22.91 -16.81 -11.06
C ARG A 204 23.39 -17.10 -9.65
N GLY A 205 24.61 -17.60 -9.58
CA GLY A 205 25.37 -17.72 -8.34
C GLY A 205 25.38 -16.40 -7.54
N TYR A 206 25.14 -16.53 -6.24
CA TYR A 206 25.22 -15.48 -5.23
C TYR A 206 26.46 -14.58 -5.42
N SER A 207 26.24 -13.35 -5.88
CA SER A 207 27.07 -12.21 -5.51
C SER A 207 26.21 -11.30 -4.66
N GLY A 208 26.41 -11.40 -3.34
CA GLY A 208 25.76 -10.52 -2.38
C GLY A 208 26.23 -9.09 -2.60
N ASN A 209 25.43 -8.30 -3.29
CA ASN A 209 25.54 -6.86 -3.27
C ASN A 209 24.34 -6.30 -2.51
N ASN A 210 24.62 -5.82 -1.30
CA ASN A 210 23.78 -4.91 -0.53
C ASN A 210 23.38 -3.73 -1.43
N MET A 211 22.17 -3.75 -1.95
CA MET A 211 21.63 -2.60 -2.69
C MET A 211 21.04 -1.61 -1.68
N ARG A 212 21.91 -0.87 -1.00
CA ARG A 212 21.54 0.39 -0.35
C ARG A 212 21.37 1.43 -1.46
N LEU A 213 20.12 1.77 -1.78
CA LEU A 213 19.80 2.93 -2.59
C LEU A 213 19.90 4.16 -1.69
N THR A 214 20.93 4.97 -1.92
CA THR A 214 21.03 6.33 -1.37
C THR A 214 20.08 7.23 -2.15
N ASP A 215 19.09 7.80 -1.47
CA ASP A 215 18.25 8.88 -1.99
C ASP A 215 19.13 10.12 -2.23
N ASN A 216 19.44 10.41 -3.49
CA ASN A 216 19.83 11.75 -3.91
C ASN A 216 18.63 12.36 -4.65
N LEU A 217 17.91 13.24 -3.96
CA LEU A 217 16.96 14.16 -4.58
C LEU A 217 17.71 15.04 -5.61
N PRO A 218 17.19 15.24 -6.83
CA PRO A 218 17.73 16.25 -7.73
C PRO A 218 17.48 17.66 -7.15
N PRO A 219 18.44 18.60 -7.23
CA PRO A 219 18.28 19.94 -6.69
C PRO A 219 17.21 20.72 -7.45
N VAL A 220 16.31 21.34 -6.70
CA VAL A 220 15.32 22.31 -7.18
C VAL A 220 16.07 23.54 -7.72
N GLN A 221 15.94 23.80 -9.02
CA GLN A 221 16.43 25.02 -9.64
C GLN A 221 15.54 26.20 -9.21
N GLN A 222 16.14 27.18 -8.53
CA GLN A 222 15.54 28.50 -8.30
C GLN A 222 15.54 29.32 -9.60
N PRO A 223 14.57 30.23 -9.81
CA PRO A 223 14.56 31.13 -10.95
C PRO A 223 15.52 32.29 -10.72
N CYS A 224 16.46 32.50 -11.66
CA CYS A 224 17.30 33.70 -11.67
C CYS A 224 16.50 34.89 -12.22
N SER A 225 16.43 35.95 -11.42
CA SER A 225 16.07 37.31 -11.81
C SER A 225 17.31 38.07 -12.23
N CYS A 226 17.28 38.62 -13.45
CA CYS A 226 17.77 39.92 -13.90
C CYS A 226 17.69 39.98 -15.43
#